data_AF-A0A9W4X0N6-F1
#
_entry.id   AF-A0A9W4X0N6-F1
#
_cell.length_a   1.000
_cell.length_b   1.000
_cell.length_c   1.000
_cell.angle_alpha   90.00
_cell.angle_beta   90.00
_cell.angle_gamma   90.00
#
_symmetry.space_group_name_H-M   'P 1'
#
loop_
_entity.id
_entity.type
_entity.pdbx_description
1 polymer ?
#
loop_
_entity_poly.entity_id
_entity_poly.type
_entity_poly.pdbx_seq_one_letter_code
_entity_poly.pdbx_strand_id
1 'polypeptide(L)' 'MALAASVVASFEWTIDAARELIQLRHENHDDFEFVSNNHYERIWRTISNQLFLNRGFATSPSQCRRK' A
#
# COMPACT_ATOMS: atom_id res chain seq x y z
N MET A 1 23.93 25.02 19.91
CA MET A 1 23.62 24.19 18.73
C MET A 1 22.54 23.19 19.14
N ALA A 2 21.29 23.44 18.74
CA ALA A 2 20.20 22.49 19.01
C ALA A 2 20.13 21.49 17.85
N LEU A 3 20.29 20.20 18.17
CA LEU A 3 20.09 19.11 17.22
C LEU A 3 18.58 19.05 16.92
N ALA A 4 18.20 19.43 15.71
CA ALA A 4 16.85 19.19 15.22
C ALA A 4 16.66 17.67 15.12
N ALA A 5 15.95 17.10 16.10
CA ALA A 5 15.45 15.74 15.99
C ALA A 5 14.48 15.72 14.81
N SER A 6 14.91 15.14 13.69
CA SER A 6 14.03 14.79 12.58
C SER A 6 12.96 13.84 13.12
N VAL A 7 11.78 14.40 13.41
CA VAL A 7 10.57 13.63 13.68
C VAL A 7 10.35 12.75 12.45
N VAL A 8 10.69 11.47 12.58
CA VAL A 8 10.29 10.46 11.60
C VAL A 8 8.77 10.37 11.75
N ALA A 9 8.05 11.08 10.90
CA ALA A 9 6.59 10.99 10.87
C ALA A 9 6.23 9.51 10.70
N SER A 10 5.50 8.95 11.66
CA SER A 10 4.97 7.60 11.55
C SER A 10 4.10 7.53 10.30
N PHE A 11 4.32 6.51 9.47
CA PHE A 11 3.48 6.28 8.31
C PHE A 11 2.03 6.03 8.78
N GLU A 12 1.12 6.91 8.38
CA GLU A 12 -0.29 6.83 8.73
C GLU A 12 -1.15 6.81 7.46
N TRP A 13 -2.18 5.96 7.50
CA TRP A 13 -3.14 5.85 6.42
C TRP A 13 -4.18 6.94 6.50
N THR A 14 -4.36 7.68 5.41
CA THR A 14 -5.55 8.53 5.24
C THR A 14 -6.77 7.65 4.96
N ILE A 15 -7.97 8.17 5.28
CA ILE A 15 -9.24 7.47 5.01
C ILE A 15 -9.38 7.19 3.51
N ASP A 16 -9.05 8.15 2.66
CA ASP A 16 -9.16 8.02 1.21
C ASP A 16 -8.19 6.98 0.66
N ALA A 17 -6.94 6.95 1.14
CA ALA A 17 -5.96 5.95 0.73
C ALA A 17 -6.36 4.54 1.20
N ALA A 18 -6.93 4.41 2.40
CA ALA A 18 -7.44 3.14 2.89
C ALA A 18 -8.65 2.65 2.07
N ARG A 19 -9.56 3.55 1.69
CA ARG A 19 -10.70 3.21 0.82
C ARG A 19 -10.24 2.75 -0.55
N GLU A 20 -9.29 3.47 -1.15
CA GLU A 20 -8.70 3.11 -2.44
C GLU A 20 -8.00 1.74 -2.36
N LEU A 21 -7.26 1.47 -1.28
CA LEU A 21 -6.62 0.17 -1.07
C LEU A 21 -7.64 -0.97 -1.06
N ILE A 22 -8.76 -0.81 -0.36
CA ILE A 22 -9.83 -1.82 -0.29
C ILE A 22 -10.41 -2.06 -1.69
N GLN A 23 -10.67 -0.99 -2.45
CA GLN A 23 -11.19 -1.08 -3.81
C GLN A 23 -10.21 -1.83 -4.73
N LEU A 24 -8.93 -1.44 -4.74
CA LEU A 24 -7.90 -2.10 -5.53
C LEU A 24 -7.72 -3.58 -5.14
N ARG A 25 -7.82 -3.90 -3.84
CA ARG A 25 -7.80 -5.29 -3.37
C ARG A 25 -8.98 -6.10 -3.93
N HIS A 26 -10.18 -5.52 -3.96
CA HIS A 26 -11.35 -6.18 -4.53
C HIS A 26 -11.23 -6.37 -6.03
N GLU A 27 -10.68 -5.41 -6.76
CA GLU A 27 -10.46 -5.50 -8.21
C GLU A 27 -9.43 -6.58 -8.57
N ASN A 28 -8.44 -6.80 -7.71
CA ASN A 28 -7.42 -7.84 -7.90
C ASN A 28 -7.79 -9.16 -7.16
N HIS A 29 -9.06 -9.34 -6.75
CA HIS A 29 -9.47 -10.50 -5.94
C HIS A 29 -9.16 -11.83 -6.64
N ASP A 30 -9.51 -11.95 -7.91
CA ASP A 30 -9.28 -13.16 -8.71
C ASP A 30 -7.78 -13.46 -8.87
N ASP A 31 -6.95 -12.42 -9.00
CA ASP A 31 -5.50 -12.57 -9.06
C ASP A 31 -4.95 -13.15 -7.76
N PHE A 32 -5.49 -12.74 -6.61
CA PHE A 32 -5.15 -13.33 -5.31
C PHE A 32 -5.63 -14.79 -5.21
N GLU A 33 -6.73 -15.18 -5.82
CA GLU A 33 -7.18 -16.58 -5.80
C GLU A 33 -6.35 -17.47 -6.73
N PHE A 34 -5.87 -16.91 -7.84
CA PHE A 34 -5.16 -17.66 -8.87
C PHE A 34 -3.68 -17.88 -8.56
N VAL A 35 -3.03 -16.98 -7.81
CA VAL A 35 -1.59 -17.08 -7.56
C VAL A 35 -1.25 -18.07 -6.45
N SER A 36 -0.22 -18.89 -6.68
CA SER A 36 0.36 -19.74 -5.63
C SER A 36 1.08 -18.90 -4.57
N ASN A 37 1.19 -19.46 -3.35
CA ASN A 37 1.45 -18.76 -2.07
C ASN A 37 2.65 -17.78 -1.97
N ASN A 38 3.49 -17.66 -3.00
CA ASN A 38 4.65 -16.77 -3.03
C ASN A 38 4.53 -15.60 -4.03
N HIS A 39 3.50 -15.55 -4.87
CA HIS A 39 3.36 -14.50 -5.90
C HIS A 39 2.46 -13.33 -5.50
N TYR A 40 1.88 -13.36 -4.29
CA TYR A 40 1.11 -12.25 -3.72
C TYR A 40 1.90 -10.94 -3.66
N GLU A 41 3.22 -11.01 -3.48
CA GLU A 41 4.06 -9.81 -3.43
C GLU A 41 3.96 -8.99 -4.72
N ARG A 42 3.83 -9.66 -5.88
CA ARG A 42 3.67 -8.99 -7.17
C ARG A 42 2.34 -8.22 -7.22
N ILE A 43 1.27 -8.82 -6.73
CA ILE A 43 -0.06 -8.18 -6.68
C ILE A 43 -0.01 -6.97 -5.74
N TRP A 44 0.55 -7.12 -4.54
CA TRP A 44 0.71 -6.01 -3.62
C TRP A 44 1.59 -4.88 -4.17
N ARG A 45 2.60 -5.21 -4.99
CA ARG A 45 3.41 -4.21 -5.69
C ARG A 45 2.60 -3.44 -6.74
N THR A 46 1.77 -4.14 -7.50
CA THR A 46 0.83 -3.50 -8.44
C THR A 46 -0.12 -2.55 -7.71
N ILE A 47 -0.75 -3.01 -6.62
CA ILE A 47 -1.67 -2.21 -5.82
C ILE A 47 -0.97 -0.98 -5.23
N SER A 48 0.22 -1.14 -4.68
CA SER A 48 1.01 -0.04 -4.11
C SER A 48 1.34 1.04 -5.16
N ASN A 49 1.71 0.63 -6.38
CA ASN A 49 1.94 1.54 -7.49
C ASN A 49 0.66 2.26 -7.93
N GLN A 50 -0.47 1.53 -8.05
CA GLN A 50 -1.76 2.12 -8.41
C GLN A 50 -2.24 3.13 -7.37
N LEU A 51 -2.06 2.83 -6.08
CA LEU A 51 -2.39 3.75 -4.99
C LEU A 51 -1.57 5.05 -5.07
N PHE A 52 -0.29 4.95 -5.43
CA PHE A 52 0.54 6.13 -5.68
C PHE A 52 0.06 6.91 -6.92
N LEU A 53 -0.27 6.24 -8.02
CA LEU A 53 -0.74 6.90 -9.24
C LEU A 53 -2.10 7.59 -9.05
N ASN A 54 -3.03 6.95 -8.34
CA ASN A 54 -4.39 7.47 -8.16
C ASN A 54 -4.48 8.56 -7.08
N ARG A 55 -3.65 8.47 -6.03
CA ARG A 55 -3.78 9.32 -4.83
C ARG A 55 -2.52 10.08 -4.43
N GLY A 56 -1.39 9.86 -5.11
CA GLY A 56 -0.08 10.36 -4.68
C GLY A 56 0.39 9.75 -3.35
N PHE A 57 -0.24 8.67 -2.89
CA PHE A 57 0.01 8.10 -1.58
C PHE A 57 1.10 7.02 -1.65
N ALA A 58 2.32 7.41 -1.27
CA ALA A 58 3.49 6.53 -1.32
C ALA A 58 3.39 5.43 -0.24
N THR A 59 3.40 4.18 -0.69
CA THR A 59 3.33 2.99 0.17
C THR A 59 4.35 1.96 -0.28
N SER A 60 4.66 1.01 0.58
CA SER A 60 5.32 -0.23 0.18
C SER A 60 4.29 -1.35 0.01
N PRO A 61 4.61 -2.41 -0.76
CA PRO A 61 3.75 -3.60 -0.86
C PRO A 61 3.44 -4.22 0.51
N SER A 62 4.41 -4.18 1.43
CA SER A 62 4.25 -4.71 2.79
C SER A 62 3.34 -3.83 3.66
N GLN A 63 3.32 -2.52 3.46
CA GLN A 63 2.37 -1.62 4.11
C GLN A 63 0.95 -1.87 3.62
N CYS A 64 0.75 -2.03 2.30
CA CYS A 64 -0.55 -2.39 1.73
C CYS A 64 -1.07 -3.73 2.27
N ARG A 65 -0.20 -4.74 2.38
CA ARG A 65 -0.57 -6.07 2.91
C ARG A 65 -0.94 -6.05 4.40
N ARG A 66 -0.29 -5.19 5.20
CA ARG A 66 -0.47 -5.15 6.66
C ARG A 66 -1.69 -4.35 7.10
N LYS A 67 -2.11 -3.38 6.28
CA LYS A 67 -3.25 -2.52 6.57
C LYS A 67 -4.56 -3.30 6.58
#